data_AF-A0A9D0U3C2-F1
#
_entry.id   AF-A0A9D0U3C2-F1
#
_cell.length_a   1.000
_cell.length_b   1.000
_cell.length_c   1.000
_cell.angle_alpha   90.00
_cell.angle_beta   90.00
_cell.angle_gamma   90.00
#
_symmetry.space_group_name_H-M   'P 1'
#
loop_
_entity.id
_entity.type
_entity.pdbx_description
1 polymer ?
#
loop_
_entity_poly.entity_id
_entity_poly.type
_entity_poly.pdbx_seq_one_letter_code
_entity_poly.pdbx_strand_id
1 'polypeptide(L)'
;MANLQIKGMDDVLYAELKALASAENRSVSQQVLYLIRHWLSHQEAVQKSQSAAEVLLELSGSWQDDRDSEDIIEELKVGRVNSRKLTEGF
;
A
#
# COMPACT_ATOMS: atom_id res chain seq x y z
N MET A 1 -14.93 32.09 0.31
CA MET A 1 -15.13 30.64 0.12
C MET A 1 -15.20 30.40 -1.38
N ALA A 2 -14.33 29.54 -1.91
CA ALA A 2 -14.43 29.13 -3.31
C ALA A 2 -15.54 28.07 -3.42
N ASN A 3 -16.51 28.29 -4.31
CA ASN A 3 -17.53 27.29 -4.62
C ASN A 3 -17.07 26.51 -5.85
N LEU A 4 -17.06 25.18 -5.74
CA LEU A 4 -16.78 24.28 -6.85
C LEU A 4 -18.10 23.76 -7.40
N GLN A 5 -18.37 24.00 -8.68
CA GLN A 5 -19.48 23.36 -9.40
C GLN A 5 -18.93 22.24 -10.28
N ILE A 6 -19.41 21.03 -10.08
CA ILE A 6 -19.04 19.86 -10.89
C ILE A 6 -20.11 19.72 -11.98
N LYS A 7 -19.68 19.74 -13.25
CA LYS A 7 -20.56 19.54 -14.42
C LYS A 7 -20.38 18.13 -14.97
N GLY A 8 -21.43 17.58 -15.59
CA GLY A 8 -21.39 16.26 -16.22
C GLY A 8 -21.53 15.09 -15.24
N MET A 9 -22.03 15.34 -14.02
CA MET A 9 -22.37 14.26 -13.10
C MET A 9 -23.66 13.61 -13.56
N ASP A 10 -23.60 12.32 -13.90
CA ASP A 10 -24.79 11.54 -14.18
C ASP A 10 -25.49 11.10 -12.88
N ASP A 11 -26.75 10.68 -13.02
CA ASP A 11 -27.59 10.32 -11.88
C ASP A 11 -27.10 9.06 -11.16
N VAL A 12 -26.42 8.15 -11.88
CA VAL A 12 -25.90 6.90 -11.31
C VAL A 12 -24.73 7.21 -10.39
N LEU A 13 -23.76 7.99 -10.87
CA LEU A 13 -22.61 8.44 -10.11
C LEU A 13 -23.03 9.28 -8.90
N TYR A 14 -24.03 10.16 -9.06
CA TYR A 14 -24.56 10.92 -7.93
C TYR A 14 -25.20 10.02 -6.86
N ALA A 15 -25.94 8.99 -7.28
CA ALA A 15 -26.55 8.01 -6.37
C ALA A 15 -25.49 7.20 -5.61
N GLU A 16 -24.45 6.73 -6.30
CA GLU A 16 -23.32 6.02 -5.68
C GLU A 16 -22.59 6.90 -4.66
N LEU A 17 -22.31 8.16 -5.02
CA LEU A 17 -21.68 9.13 -4.13
C LEU A 17 -22.53 9.38 -2.88
N LYS A 18 -23.86 9.44 -3.03
CA LYS A 18 -24.79 9.62 -1.90
C LYS A 18 -24.84 8.40 -1.00
N ALA A 19 -24.84 7.19 -1.57
CA ALA A 19 -24.77 5.95 -0.81
C ALA A 19 -23.47 5.86 0.01
N LEU A 20 -22.35 6.22 -0.61
CA LEU A 20 -21.03 6.21 0.02
C LEU A 20 -20.94 7.27 1.13
N ALA A 21 -21.47 8.48 0.89
CA ALA A 21 -21.57 9.52 1.92
C ALA A 21 -22.43 9.07 3.11
N SER A 22 -23.55 8.37 2.86
CA SER A 22 -24.40 7.82 3.91
C SER A 22 -23.71 6.73 4.73
N ALA A 23 -22.96 5.83 4.07
CA ALA A 23 -22.21 4.77 4.75
C ALA A 23 -21.12 5.35 5.68
N GLU A 24 -20.48 6.44 5.25
CA GLU A 24 -19.44 7.15 6.02
C GLU A 24 -20.01 8.18 7.01
N ASN A 25 -21.34 8.28 7.12
CA ASN A 25 -22.06 9.24 7.97
C ASN A 25 -21.64 10.71 7.72
N ARG A 26 -21.46 11.08 6.45
CA ARG A 26 -21.02 12.40 5.97
C ARG A 26 -22.02 13.02 5.03
N SER A 27 -21.99 14.35 4.89
CA SER A 27 -22.72 15.01 3.80
C SER A 27 -22.04 14.74 2.46
N VAL A 28 -22.80 14.82 1.35
CA VAL A 28 -22.25 14.64 -0.01
C VAL A 28 -21.10 15.62 -0.27
N SER A 29 -21.24 16.88 0.11
CA SER A 29 -20.18 17.88 -0.06
C SER A 29 -18.92 17.54 0.74
N GLN A 30 -19.07 17.03 1.96
CA GLN A 30 -17.94 16.57 2.77
C GLN A 30 -17.28 15.34 2.13
N GLN A 31 -18.08 14.42 1.59
CA GLN A 31 -17.56 13.22 0.94
C GLN A 31 -16.76 13.56 -0.32
N VAL A 32 -17.25 14.49 -1.15
CA VAL A 32 -16.50 14.99 -2.31
C VAL A 32 -15.18 15.61 -1.89
N LEU A 33 -15.19 16.47 -0.87
CA LEU A 33 -13.95 17.07 -0.35
C LEU A 33 -12.99 16.03 0.19
N TYR A 34 -13.49 15.01 0.90
CA TYR A 34 -12.68 13.90 1.39
C TYR A 34 -12.04 13.14 0.24
N LEU A 35 -12.82 12.76 -0.78
CA LEU A 35 -12.31 12.02 -1.94
C LEU A 35 -11.23 12.80 -2.70
N ILE A 36 -11.42 14.11 -2.89
CA ILE A 36 -10.42 14.98 -3.54
C ILE A 36 -9.13 15.03 -2.71
N ARG A 37 -9.23 15.26 -1.39
CA ARG A 37 -8.05 15.30 -0.51
C ARG A 37 -7.34 13.95 -0.46
N HIS A 38 -8.11 12.88 -0.33
CA HIS A 38 -7.60 11.52 -0.30
C HIS A 38 -6.84 11.23 -1.59
N TRP A 39 -7.42 11.48 -2.75
CA TRP A 39 -6.77 11.28 -4.04
C TRP A 39 -5.48 12.08 -4.19
N LEU A 40 -5.49 13.37 -3.83
CA LEU A 40 -4.28 14.21 -3.89
C LEU A 40 -3.17 13.71 -2.96
N SER A 41 -3.52 13.32 -1.72
CA SER A 41 -2.55 12.74 -0.78
C SER A 41 -2.01 11.39 -1.24
N HIS A 42 -2.86 10.57 -1.86
CA HIS A 42 -2.44 9.27 -2.41
C HIS A 42 -1.56 9.44 -3.64
N GLN A 43 -1.83 10.41 -4.50
CA GLN A 43 -1.00 10.68 -5.66
C GLN A 43 0.40 11.12 -5.24
N GLU A 44 0.53 12.00 -4.23
CA GLU A 44 1.84 12.35 -3.70
C GLU A 44 2.57 11.16 -3.08
N ALA A 45 1.86 10.30 -2.35
CA ALA A 45 2.45 9.10 -1.76
C ALA A 45 2.92 8.10 -2.83
N VAL A 46 2.08 7.82 -3.83
CA VAL A 46 2.37 6.90 -4.93
C VAL A 46 3.49 7.42 -5.83
N GLN A 47 3.57 8.74 -6.06
CA GLN A 47 4.66 9.34 -6.84
C GLN A 47 5.98 9.41 -6.05
N LYS A 48 5.93 9.40 -4.72
CA LYS A 48 7.14 9.42 -3.85
C LYS A 48 7.60 8.02 -3.45
N SER A 49 6.72 7.04 -3.43
CA SER A 49 7.06 5.65 -3.18
C SER A 49 7.62 5.02 -4.45
N GLN A 50 8.78 4.39 -4.38
CA GLN A 50 9.23 3.50 -5.45
C GLN A 50 8.14 2.47 -5.73
N SER A 51 7.84 2.26 -7.01
CA SER A 51 6.91 1.21 -7.39
C SER A 51 7.45 -0.16 -6.95
N ALA A 52 6.57 -1.14 -6.75
CA ALA A 52 7.01 -2.51 -6.44
C ALA A 52 8.01 -3.05 -7.47
N ALA A 53 7.88 -2.65 -8.74
CA ALA A 53 8.83 -2.99 -9.79
C ALA A 53 10.20 -2.32 -9.61
N GLU A 54 10.25 -1.05 -9.24
CA GLU A 54 11.51 -0.34 -8.95
C GLU A 54 12.24 -0.94 -7.75
N VAL A 55 11.52 -1.29 -6.68
CA VAL A 55 12.10 -1.97 -5.51
C VAL A 55 12.68 -3.33 -5.91
N LEU A 56 11.97 -4.10 -6.74
CA LEU A 56 12.45 -5.39 -7.23
C LEU A 56 13.69 -5.26 -8.14
N LEU A 57 13.75 -4.20 -8.96
CA LEU A 57 14.91 -3.90 -9.78
C LEU A 57 16.11 -3.45 -8.94
N GLU A 58 15.90 -2.67 -7.88
CA GLU A 58 16.97 -2.27 -6.96
C GLU A 58 17.52 -3.47 -6.17
N LEU A 59 16.66 -4.42 -5.79
CA LEU A 59 17.07 -5.69 -5.21
C LEU A 59 17.82 -6.58 -6.21
N SER A 60 17.58 -6.40 -7.51
CA SER A 60 18.28 -7.17 -8.55
C SER A 60 19.74 -6.70 -8.60
N GLY A 61 20.65 -7.56 -8.14
CA GLY A 61 22.08 -7.26 -8.04
C GLY A 61 22.54 -6.63 -6.73
N SER A 62 21.64 -6.42 -5.75
CA SER A 62 22.02 -6.00 -4.39
C SER A 62 22.65 -7.14 -3.58
N TRP A 63 22.36 -8.40 -3.95
CA TRP A 63 23.03 -9.56 -3.38
C TRP A 63 24.37 -9.77 -4.08
N GLN A 64 25.41 -9.19 -3.48
CA GLN A 64 26.81 -9.47 -3.82
C GLN A 64 27.41 -10.21 -2.62
N ASP A 65 27.45 -11.52 -2.71
CA ASP A 65 28.12 -12.39 -1.76
C ASP A 65 29.23 -13.12 -2.51
N ASP A 66 30.47 -12.88 -2.09
CA ASP A 66 31.66 -13.49 -2.69
C ASP A 66 31.89 -14.93 -2.18
N ARG A 67 31.10 -15.37 -1.19
CA ARG A 67 31.17 -16.72 -0.63
C ARG A 67 30.52 -17.74 -1.57
N ASP A 68 31.04 -18.96 -1.54
CA ASP A 68 30.38 -20.04 -2.28
C ASP A 68 29.04 -20.40 -1.61
N SER A 69 28.15 -20.95 -2.41
CA SER A 69 26.91 -21.58 -1.98
C SER A 69 27.12 -22.58 -0.84
N GLU A 70 28.22 -23.34 -0.82
CA GLU A 70 28.48 -24.29 0.26
C GLU A 70 28.73 -23.61 1.62
N ASP A 71 29.49 -22.50 1.64
CA ASP A 71 29.81 -21.76 2.87
C ASP A 71 28.54 -21.15 3.48
N ILE A 72 27.67 -20.62 2.62
CA ILE A 72 26.37 -20.05 3.03
C ILE A 72 25.48 -21.14 3.62
N ILE A 73 25.44 -22.31 2.99
CA ILE A 73 24.65 -23.45 3.46
C ILE A 73 25.15 -23.94 4.83
N GLU A 74 26.47 -24.01 5.02
CA GLU A 74 27.06 -24.45 6.28
C GLU A 74 26.76 -23.47 7.41
N GLU A 75 26.94 -22.16 7.19
CA GLU A 75 26.61 -21.13 8.16
C GLU A 75 25.12 -21.20 8.57
N LEU A 76 24.21 -21.31 7.61
CA LEU A 76 22.78 -21.41 7.89
C LEU A 76 22.42 -22.66 8.70
N LYS A 77 23.12 -23.78 8.48
CA LYS A 77 22.94 -25.01 9.26
C LYS A 77 23.46 -24.84 10.69
N VAL A 78 24.62 -24.21 10.87
CA VAL A 78 25.24 -23.98 12.19
C VAL A 78 24.42 -22.98 13.01
N GLY A 79 23.95 -21.90 12.39
CA GLY A 79 23.15 -20.86 13.04
C GLY A 79 21.71 -21.27 13.36
N ARG A 80 21.28 -22.47 12.92
CA ARG A 80 19.92 -22.96 13.14
C ARG A 80 19.69 -23.27 14.62
N VAL A 81 18.99 -22.38 15.32
CA VAL A 81 18.50 -22.65 16.66
C VAL A 81 17.28 -23.58 16.57
N ASN A 82 17.42 -24.82 17.04
CA ASN A 82 16.30 -25.75 17.20
C ASN A 82 15.40 -25.29 18.36
N SER A 83 14.60 -24.26 18.10
CA SER A 83 13.60 -23.75 19.05
C SER A 83 12.41 -24.69 19.12
N ARG A 84 12.14 -25.22 20.31
CA ARG A 84 10.90 -25.96 20.63
C ARG A 84 9.73 -25.04 21.00
N LYS A 85 9.90 -23.70 20.92
CA LYS A 85 8.84 -22.75 21.29
C LYS A 85 7.56 -22.89 20.46
N LEU A 86 7.66 -23.42 19.24
CA LEU A 86 6.51 -23.61 18.35
C LEU A 86 5.89 -25.02 18.46
N THR A 87 6.45 -25.90 19.32
CA THR A 87 5.95 -27.27 19.46
C THR A 87 4.66 -27.34 20.30
N GLU A 88 4.39 -26.33 21.13
CA GLU A 88 3.22 -26.32 22.02
C GLU A 88 1.99 -25.62 21.39
N GLY A 89 2.12 -25.06 20.18
CA GLY A 89 1.02 -24.33 19.53
C GLY A 89 0.70 -22.99 20.20
N PHE A 90 -0.09 -22.16 19.50
CA PHE A 90 -0.63 -20.89 20.04
C PHE A 90 -1.89 -21.13 20.84
#